data_AF-A0A535I6F3-F1
#
_entry.id   AF-A0A535I6F3-F1
#
_cell.length_a   1.000
_cell.length_b   1.000
_cell.length_c   1.000
_cell.angle_alpha   90.00
_cell.angle_beta   90.00
_cell.angle_gamma   90.00
#
_symmetry.space_group_name_H-M   'P 1'
#
loop_
_entity.id
_entity.type
_entity.pdbx_description
1 polymer ?
#
loop_
_entity_poly.entity_id
_entity_poly.type
_entity_poly.pdbx_seq_one_letter_code
_entity_poly.pdbx_strand_id
1 'polypeptide(L)'
;MRSAPRPLDLARDRAALLQLWEVTLGATWPVHADALIAATPLGYVFETPDQLVGAIAFDESGAISYVIVDPSWRRQGIGRALHDAVVDHFRTPPQWHLGGQRSIWPGAPTDLLDADPFFTALGWVMGHTVVDMSMPTSDFRLDPEIPARMAAAGVRFDHA
;
A
#
# COMPACT_ATOMS: atom_id res chain seq x y z
N MET A 1 -11.06 5.45 -27.15
CA MET A 1 -12.05 5.52 -26.06
C MET A 1 -11.29 5.30 -24.77
N ARG A 2 -11.16 6.28 -23.88
CA ARG A 2 -10.54 6.03 -22.57
C ARG A 2 -11.61 5.38 -21.70
N SER A 3 -11.42 4.12 -21.30
CA SER A 3 -12.27 3.47 -20.30
C SER A 3 -12.21 4.27 -19.00
N ALA A 4 -13.30 4.26 -18.21
CA ALA A 4 -13.30 4.80 -16.86
C ALA A 4 -12.89 3.70 -15.87
N PRO A 5 -12.29 4.03 -14.71
CA PRO A 5 -12.13 3.07 -13.64
C PRO A 5 -13.46 2.45 -13.23
N ARG A 6 -13.44 1.17 -12.87
CA ARG A 6 -14.59 0.46 -12.29
C ARG A 6 -14.26 -0.06 -10.89
N PRO A 7 -15.25 -0.29 -10.02
CA PRO A 7 -15.01 -0.96 -8.75
C PRO A 7 -14.28 -2.30 -8.95
N LEU A 8 -13.33 -2.56 -8.07
CA LEU A 8 -12.65 -3.85 -7.95
C LEU A 8 -13.63 -4.88 -7.41
N ASP A 9 -13.71 -6.04 -8.06
CA ASP A 9 -14.42 -7.21 -7.56
C ASP A 9 -13.39 -8.30 -7.29
N LEU A 10 -13.04 -8.54 -6.03
CA LEU A 10 -12.01 -9.53 -5.68
C LEU A 10 -12.36 -10.97 -6.08
N ALA A 11 -13.64 -11.32 -6.22
CA ALA A 11 -14.02 -12.65 -6.70
C ALA A 11 -13.63 -12.83 -8.19
N ARG A 12 -13.73 -11.75 -8.97
CA ARG A 12 -13.37 -11.72 -10.40
C ARG A 12 -11.90 -11.39 -10.65
N ASP A 13 -11.38 -10.39 -9.95
CA ASP A 13 -10.18 -9.66 -10.32
C ASP A 13 -8.92 -10.14 -9.59
N ARG A 14 -9.04 -11.00 -8.57
CA ARG A 14 -7.91 -11.44 -7.71
C ARG A 14 -6.70 -11.91 -8.51
N ALA A 15 -6.89 -12.77 -9.51
CA ALA A 15 -5.79 -13.30 -10.31
C ALA A 15 -5.10 -12.21 -11.13
N ALA A 16 -5.89 -11.35 -11.79
CA ALA A 16 -5.37 -10.26 -12.61
C ALA A 16 -4.69 -9.17 -11.75
N LEU A 17 -5.19 -8.91 -10.54
CA LEU A 17 -4.57 -7.99 -9.59
C LEU A 17 -3.20 -8.48 -9.12
N LEU A 18 -3.07 -9.78 -8.80
CA LEU A 18 -1.78 -10.39 -8.45
C LEU A 18 -0.79 -10.30 -9.60
N GLN A 19 -1.25 -10.54 -10.83
CA GLN A 19 -0.40 -10.42 -12.02
C GLN A 19 0.02 -8.97 -12.29
N LEU A 20 -0.89 -8.00 -12.11
CA LEU A 20 -0.56 -6.58 -12.23
C LEU A 20 0.48 -6.16 -11.19
N TRP A 21 0.36 -6.65 -9.94
CA TRP A 21 1.36 -6.41 -8.91
C TRP A 21 2.72 -6.95 -9.32
N GLU A 22 2.78 -8.21 -9.74
CA GLU A 22 4.02 -8.87 -10.13
C GLU A 22 4.76 -8.11 -11.24
N VAL A 23 4.04 -7.72 -12.30
CA VAL A 23 4.60 -6.95 -13.42
C VAL A 23 5.06 -5.55 -12.99
N THR A 24 4.35 -4.93 -12.06
CA THR A 24 4.64 -3.54 -11.67
C THR A 24 5.75 -3.45 -10.63
N LEU A 25 5.74 -4.34 -9.64
CA LEU A 25 6.52 -4.25 -8.41
C LEU A 25 7.13 -5.57 -7.95
N GLY A 26 6.79 -6.73 -8.52
CA GLY A 26 7.21 -8.05 -8.00
C GLY A 26 8.72 -8.24 -7.86
N ALA A 27 9.50 -7.60 -8.74
CA ALA A 27 10.96 -7.63 -8.67
C ALA A 27 11.55 -6.90 -7.45
N THR A 28 10.90 -5.82 -6.99
CA THR A 28 11.41 -4.96 -5.91
C THR A 28 10.65 -5.19 -4.60
N TRP A 29 9.36 -5.46 -4.70
CA TRP A 29 8.40 -5.65 -3.62
C TRP A 29 7.56 -6.91 -3.89
N PRO A 30 8.16 -8.11 -3.78
CA PRO A 30 7.40 -9.35 -3.87
C PRO A 30 6.37 -9.40 -2.74
N VAL A 31 5.14 -9.82 -3.05
CA VAL A 31 4.04 -9.84 -2.08
C VAL A 31 3.39 -11.21 -2.05
N HIS A 32 3.07 -11.68 -0.84
CA HIS A 32 2.23 -12.86 -0.69
C HIS A 32 0.79 -12.51 -1.08
N ALA A 33 0.08 -13.42 -1.74
CA ALA A 33 -1.26 -13.15 -2.23
C ALA A 33 -2.21 -12.70 -1.11
N ASP A 34 -2.17 -13.36 0.05
CA ASP A 34 -3.06 -13.03 1.17
C ASP A 34 -2.77 -11.64 1.76
N ALA A 35 -1.50 -11.19 1.74
CA ALA A 35 -1.13 -9.86 2.20
C ALA A 35 -1.67 -8.78 1.25
N LEU A 36 -1.55 -9.00 -0.07
CA LEU A 36 -2.12 -8.08 -1.06
C LEU A 36 -3.64 -7.97 -0.91
N ILE A 37 -4.32 -9.10 -0.75
CA ILE A 37 -5.79 -9.11 -0.62
C ILE A 37 -6.22 -8.48 0.71
N ALA A 38 -5.53 -8.75 1.81
CA ALA A 38 -5.78 -8.08 3.09
C ALA A 38 -5.61 -6.56 2.98
N ALA A 39 -4.65 -6.11 2.16
CA ALA A 39 -4.39 -4.71 1.90
C ALA A 39 -5.34 -4.04 0.88
N THR A 40 -6.31 -4.79 0.35
CA THR A 40 -7.24 -4.33 -0.68
C THR A 40 -8.70 -4.52 -0.24
N PRO A 41 -9.15 -3.91 0.86
CA PRO A 41 -10.53 -4.07 1.31
C PRO A 41 -11.54 -3.41 0.35
N LEU A 42 -11.18 -2.27 -0.25
CA LEU A 42 -11.90 -1.62 -1.35
C LEU A 42 -10.90 -1.27 -2.46
N GLY A 43 -11.40 -1.02 -3.66
CA GLY A 43 -10.56 -0.54 -4.75
C GLY A 43 -11.30 -0.20 -6.03
N TYR A 44 -10.57 0.46 -6.92
CA TYR A 44 -10.94 0.64 -8.32
C TYR A 44 -9.85 0.03 -9.20
N VAL A 45 -10.26 -0.49 -10.36
CA VAL A 45 -9.36 -1.00 -11.38
C VAL A 45 -9.60 -0.30 -12.70
N PHE A 46 -8.55 -0.21 -13.49
CA PHE A 46 -8.59 0.28 -14.86
C PHE A 46 -8.28 -0.89 -15.79
N GLU A 47 -9.21 -1.17 -16.70
CA GLU A 47 -9.07 -2.28 -17.64
C GLU A 47 -9.06 -1.82 -19.09
N THR A 48 -8.26 -2.54 -19.87
CA THR A 48 -8.34 -2.59 -21.32
C THR A 48 -9.24 -3.77 -21.70
N PRO A 49 -9.60 -3.95 -22.99
CA PRO A 49 -10.31 -5.15 -23.42
C PRO A 49 -9.59 -6.46 -23.05
N ASP A 50 -8.26 -6.42 -22.94
CA ASP A 50 -7.42 -7.61 -22.80
C ASP A 50 -6.99 -7.88 -21.35
N GLN A 51 -6.83 -6.84 -20.52
CA GLN A 51 -6.24 -6.97 -19.18
C GLN A 51 -6.50 -5.77 -18.25
N LEU A 52 -6.34 -6.02 -16.95
CA LEU A 52 -6.19 -4.97 -15.94
C LEU A 52 -4.81 -4.30 -16.10
N VAL A 53 -4.80 -2.97 -16.17
CA VAL A 53 -3.57 -2.17 -16.36
C VAL A 53 -3.34 -1.17 -15.23
N GLY A 54 -4.27 -1.05 -14.30
CA GLY A 54 -4.11 -0.21 -13.12
C GLY A 54 -5.06 -0.60 -12.01
N ALA A 55 -4.64 -0.34 -10.77
CA ALA A 55 -5.44 -0.57 -9.58
C ALA A 55 -5.10 0.46 -8.52
N ILE A 56 -6.10 0.83 -7.73
CA ILE A 56 -5.95 1.61 -6.50
C ILE A 56 -6.73 0.94 -5.39
N ALA A 57 -6.11 0.83 -4.22
CA ALA A 57 -6.68 0.19 -3.04
C ALA A 57 -6.81 1.21 -1.91
N PHE A 58 -7.94 1.17 -1.22
CA PHE A 58 -8.25 2.07 -0.12
C PHE A 58 -9.18 1.40 0.90
N ASP A 59 -9.44 2.06 2.03
CA ASP A 59 -10.42 1.64 3.02
C ASP A 59 -11.46 2.72 3.33
N GLU A 60 -12.47 2.36 4.12
CA GLU A 60 -13.60 3.22 4.51
C GLU A 60 -13.19 4.50 5.27
N SER A 61 -11.95 4.57 5.78
CA SER A 61 -11.44 5.77 6.45
C SER A 61 -10.84 6.80 5.49
N GLY A 62 -10.71 6.46 4.20
CA GLY A 62 -10.01 7.28 3.21
C GLY A 62 -8.51 7.01 3.13
N ALA A 63 -8.01 5.96 3.80
CA ALA A 63 -6.63 5.54 3.69
C ALA A 63 -6.38 4.92 2.30
N ILE A 64 -5.40 5.42 1.55
CA ILE A 64 -4.98 4.80 0.28
C ILE A 64 -3.78 3.89 0.56
N SER A 65 -3.96 2.57 0.40
CA SER A 65 -2.88 1.61 0.62
C SER A 65 -1.86 1.61 -0.51
N TYR A 66 -2.32 1.66 -1.76
CA TYR A 66 -1.45 1.70 -2.93
C TYR A 66 -2.20 2.18 -4.17
N VAL A 67 -1.43 2.65 -5.15
CA VAL A 67 -1.85 2.84 -6.54
C VAL A 67 -0.75 2.29 -7.44
N ILE A 68 -1.13 1.41 -8.35
CA ILE A 68 -0.21 0.79 -9.32
C ILE A 68 -0.78 0.90 -10.73
N VAL A 69 0.11 1.14 -11.68
CA VAL A 69 -0.19 1.16 -13.11
C VAL A 69 0.92 0.40 -13.82
N ASP A 70 0.52 -0.52 -14.69
CA ASP A 70 1.42 -1.26 -15.56
C ASP A 70 2.40 -0.28 -16.22
N PRO A 71 3.73 -0.52 -16.14
CA PRO A 71 4.74 0.37 -16.70
C PRO A 71 4.49 0.81 -18.15
N SER A 72 3.95 -0.09 -18.99
CA SER A 72 3.66 0.14 -20.41
C SER A 72 2.46 1.09 -20.63
N TRP A 73 1.65 1.30 -19.59
CA TRP A 73 0.44 2.11 -19.61
C TRP A 73 0.56 3.41 -18.79
N ARG A 74 1.74 3.67 -18.21
CA ARG A 74 2.01 4.90 -17.44
C ARG A 74 1.99 6.15 -18.32
N ARG A 75 1.81 7.30 -17.66
CA ARG A 75 1.75 8.65 -18.27
C ARG A 75 0.59 8.85 -19.27
N GLN A 76 -0.44 8.00 -19.21
CA GLN A 76 -1.66 8.14 -20.02
C GLN A 76 -2.87 8.68 -19.23
N GLY A 77 -2.67 9.08 -17.97
CA GLY A 77 -3.72 9.60 -17.08
C GLY A 77 -4.44 8.54 -16.25
N ILE A 78 -4.08 7.26 -16.36
CA ILE A 78 -4.72 6.15 -15.63
C ILE A 78 -4.63 6.31 -14.11
N GLY A 79 -3.44 6.61 -13.57
CA GLY A 79 -3.26 6.81 -12.14
C GLY A 79 -4.10 7.96 -11.59
N ARG A 80 -4.23 9.06 -12.34
CA ARG A 80 -5.14 10.17 -11.99
C ARG A 80 -6.59 9.73 -12.01
N ALA A 81 -7.03 9.05 -13.07
CA ALA A 81 -8.41 8.57 -13.16
C ALA A 81 -8.77 7.65 -11.97
N LEU A 82 -7.87 6.73 -11.60
CA LEU A 82 -8.02 5.86 -10.44
C LEU A 82 -8.14 6.66 -9.13
N HIS A 83 -7.24 7.63 -8.92
CA HIS A 83 -7.29 8.52 -7.77
C HIS A 83 -8.60 9.30 -7.70
N ASP A 84 -9.01 9.91 -8.80
CA ASP A 84 -10.24 10.71 -8.87
C ASP A 84 -11.47 9.83 -8.57
N ALA A 85 -11.49 8.58 -9.03
CA ALA A 85 -12.55 7.62 -8.67
C ALA A 85 -12.62 7.32 -7.17
N VAL A 86 -11.48 7.30 -6.47
CA VAL A 86 -11.44 7.18 -5.00
C VAL A 86 -11.94 8.45 -4.34
N VAL A 87 -11.54 9.63 -4.81
CA VAL A 87 -12.03 10.91 -4.26
C VAL A 87 -13.55 11.01 -4.42
N ASP A 88 -14.07 10.67 -5.60
CA ASP A 88 -15.50 10.68 -5.92
C ASP A 88 -16.31 9.62 -5.16
N HIS A 89 -15.66 8.58 -4.65
CA HIS A 89 -16.30 7.55 -3.82
C HIS A 89 -16.87 8.13 -2.52
N PHE A 90 -16.17 9.10 -1.93
CA PHE A 90 -16.53 9.67 -0.64
C PHE A 90 -17.44 10.89 -0.81
N ARG A 91 -18.69 10.77 -0.31
CA ARG A 91 -19.65 11.89 -0.30
C ARG A 91 -19.20 13.08 0.54
N THR A 92 -18.50 12.79 1.63
CA THR A 92 -17.88 13.78 2.52
C THR A 92 -16.38 13.46 2.56
N PRO A 93 -15.50 14.45 2.33
CA PRO A 93 -14.06 14.21 2.33
C PRO A 93 -13.59 13.59 3.66
N PRO A 94 -12.95 12.41 3.62
CA PRO A 94 -12.32 11.82 4.80
C PRO A 94 -11.02 12.56 5.14
N GLN A 95 -10.39 12.16 6.23
CA GLN A 95 -9.00 12.52 6.48
C GLN A 95 -8.11 11.65 5.58
N TRP A 96 -7.74 12.18 4.42
CA TRP A 96 -6.88 11.50 3.47
C TRP A 96 -5.48 11.23 4.04
N HIS A 97 -5.02 10.00 3.91
CA HIS A 97 -3.63 9.63 4.20
C HIS A 97 -3.18 8.46 3.31
N LEU A 98 -1.87 8.37 3.10
CA LEU A 98 -1.23 7.25 2.42
C LEU A 98 -0.82 6.21 3.47
N GLY A 99 -1.03 4.93 3.17
CA GLY A 99 -0.92 3.85 4.15
C GLY A 99 -2.15 3.80 5.08
N GLY A 100 -2.42 2.67 5.73
CA GLY A 100 -3.64 2.45 6.51
C GLY A 100 -3.50 1.30 7.49
N GLN A 101 -4.58 0.93 8.17
CA GLN A 101 -4.53 -0.15 9.17
C GLN A 101 -4.18 -1.52 8.56
N ARG A 102 -4.54 -1.70 7.29
CA ARG A 102 -4.25 -2.89 6.49
C ARG A 102 -3.56 -2.45 5.21
N SER A 103 -2.34 -1.91 5.29
CA SER A 103 -1.61 -1.48 4.11
C SER A 103 -0.32 -2.26 3.91
N ILE A 104 0.12 -2.35 2.65
CA ILE A 104 1.45 -2.88 2.31
C ILE A 104 2.54 -1.95 2.85
N TRP A 105 2.35 -0.63 2.71
CA TRP A 105 3.28 0.38 3.22
C TRP A 105 2.57 1.37 4.13
N PRO A 106 3.26 1.93 5.14
CA PRO A 106 2.72 2.98 5.99
C PRO A 106 2.62 4.35 5.30
N GLY A 107 3.12 4.47 4.06
CA GLY A 107 3.17 5.69 3.25
C GLY A 107 3.76 5.42 1.88
N ALA A 108 4.12 6.46 1.13
CA ALA A 108 4.81 6.29 -0.16
C ALA A 108 6.25 5.75 0.06
N PRO A 109 6.65 4.64 -0.57
CA PRO A 109 8.02 4.13 -0.46
C PRO A 109 9.02 5.06 -1.16
N THR A 110 10.16 5.30 -0.53
CA THR A 110 11.18 6.22 -1.04
C THR A 110 12.03 5.64 -2.18
N ASP A 111 12.02 4.32 -2.35
CA ASP A 111 12.66 3.60 -3.46
C ASP A 111 11.80 3.56 -4.73
N LEU A 112 10.52 3.94 -4.64
CA LEU A 112 9.61 4.16 -5.76
C LEU A 112 9.63 5.64 -6.17
N LEU A 113 10.69 6.05 -6.87
CA LEU A 113 11.01 7.46 -7.18
C LEU A 113 9.89 8.27 -7.86
N ASP A 114 8.96 7.61 -8.55
CA ASP A 114 7.82 8.26 -9.21
C ASP A 114 6.64 8.57 -8.26
N ALA A 115 6.61 7.98 -7.05
CA ALA A 115 5.46 8.07 -6.14
C ALA A 115 5.25 9.48 -5.58
N ASP A 116 6.30 10.09 -5.01
CA ASP A 116 6.25 11.44 -4.44
C ASP A 116 5.84 12.51 -5.47
N PRO A 117 6.45 12.57 -6.68
CA PRO A 117 6.01 13.48 -7.73
C PRO A 117 4.55 13.26 -8.15
N PHE A 118 4.10 12.00 -8.22
CA PHE A 118 2.74 11.67 -8.60
C PHE A 118 1.72 12.20 -7.57
N PHE A 119 1.90 11.89 -6.29
CA PHE A 119 0.97 12.34 -5.24
C PHE A 119 1.02 13.86 -5.05
N THR A 120 2.20 14.47 -5.12
CA THR A 120 2.35 15.94 -5.04
C THR A 120 1.60 16.63 -6.19
N ALA A 121 1.67 16.09 -7.40
CA ALA A 121 0.91 16.60 -8.56
C ALA A 121 -0.62 16.41 -8.44
N LEU A 122 -1.07 15.59 -7.49
CA LEU A 122 -2.48 15.42 -7.11
C LEU A 122 -2.89 16.31 -5.93
N GLY A 123 -1.96 17.11 -5.38
CA GLY A 123 -2.21 18.03 -4.27
C GLY A 123 -1.97 17.46 -2.88
N TRP A 124 -1.39 16.25 -2.79
CA TRP A 124 -1.00 15.67 -1.51
C TRP A 124 0.19 16.43 -0.93
N VAL A 125 0.18 16.62 0.39
CA VAL A 125 1.32 17.14 1.13
C VAL A 125 2.04 15.96 1.78
N MET A 126 3.23 15.64 1.28
CA MET A 126 4.04 14.57 1.84
C MET A 126 4.52 14.96 3.24
N GLY A 127 4.31 14.07 4.20
CA GLY A 127 4.50 14.32 5.62
C GLY A 127 5.83 13.80 6.17
N HIS A 128 5.74 13.07 7.27
CA HIS A 128 6.88 12.51 7.98
C HIS A 128 7.40 11.23 7.34
N THR A 129 8.67 10.94 7.57
CA THR A 129 9.30 9.69 7.15
C THR A 129 8.99 8.58 8.16
N VAL A 130 8.61 7.42 7.64
CA VAL A 130 8.53 6.16 8.40
C VAL A 130 9.64 5.25 7.88
N VAL A 131 10.29 4.51 8.78
CA VAL A 131 11.39 3.61 8.44
C VAL A 131 11.10 2.20 8.91
N ASP A 132 11.28 1.23 8.01
CA ASP A 132 11.29 -0.17 8.37
C ASP A 132 12.70 -0.55 8.84
N MET A 133 12.79 -1.04 10.08
CA MET A 133 14.04 -1.49 10.66
C MET A 133 14.11 -3.01 10.60
N SER A 134 15.19 -3.53 10.04
CA SER A 134 15.50 -4.95 10.08
C SER A 134 16.88 -5.17 10.68
N MET A 135 17.01 -6.24 11.43
CA MET A 135 18.27 -6.70 12.01
C MET A 135 18.22 -8.23 12.06
N PRO A 136 19.28 -8.93 11.61
CA PRO A 136 19.39 -10.36 11.85
C PRO A 136 19.38 -10.66 13.35
N THR A 137 18.52 -11.57 13.78
CA THR A 137 18.35 -11.92 15.21
C THR A 137 18.91 -13.29 15.59
N SER A 138 19.54 -14.02 14.65
CA SER A 138 20.06 -15.38 14.88
C SER A 138 21.00 -15.49 16.08
N ASP A 139 21.82 -14.46 16.30
CA ASP A 139 22.80 -14.38 17.38
C ASP A 139 22.48 -13.25 18.38
N PHE A 140 21.23 -12.76 18.35
CA PHE A 140 20.80 -11.70 19.25
C PHE A 140 20.86 -12.19 20.69
N ARG A 141 21.61 -11.46 21.51
CA ARG A 141 21.66 -11.64 22.96
C ARG A 141 21.35 -10.32 23.63
N LEU A 142 20.44 -10.35 24.59
CA LEU A 142 20.23 -9.20 25.47
C LEU A 142 21.51 -8.94 26.25
N ASP A 143 21.89 -7.67 26.37
CA ASP A 143 22.89 -7.24 27.33
C ASP A 143 22.43 -7.65 28.74
N PRO A 144 23.25 -8.36 29.54
CA PRO A 144 22.88 -8.78 30.90
C PRO A 144 22.39 -7.64 31.81
N GLU A 145 22.79 -6.39 31.55
CA GLU A 145 22.29 -5.23 32.28
C GLU A 145 20.77 -5.02 32.08
N ILE A 146 20.24 -5.35 30.90
CA ILE A 146 18.82 -5.15 30.58
C ILE A 146 17.94 -6.04 31.48
N PRO A 147 18.09 -7.38 31.54
CA PRO A 147 17.34 -8.21 32.47
C PRO A 147 17.50 -7.79 33.94
N ALA A 148 18.70 -7.37 34.35
CA ALA A 148 18.95 -6.92 35.72
C ALA A 148 18.14 -5.66 36.06
N ARG A 149 18.11 -4.67 35.16
CA ARG A 149 17.30 -3.45 35.30
C ARG A 149 15.80 -3.76 35.29
N MET A 150 15.36 -4.67 34.43
CA MET A 150 13.95 -5.08 34.36
C MET A 150 13.49 -5.74 35.67
N ALA A 151 14.32 -6.64 36.22
CA ALA A 151 14.06 -7.28 37.51
C ALA A 151 14.00 -6.27 38.66
N ALA A 152 14.96 -5.32 38.71
CA ALA A 152 14.96 -4.24 39.69
C ALA A 152 13.72 -3.33 39.60
N ALA A 153 13.19 -3.15 38.39
CA ALA A 153 11.95 -2.40 38.14
C ALA A 153 10.66 -3.23 38.37
N GLY A 154 10.77 -4.50 38.79
CA GLY A 154 9.63 -5.38 39.00
C GLY A 154 8.89 -5.80 37.73
N VAL A 155 9.51 -5.64 36.56
CA VAL A 155 8.92 -6.05 35.28
C VAL A 155 8.93 -7.58 35.19
N ARG A 156 7.78 -8.15 34.84
CA ARG A 156 7.62 -9.58 34.57
C ARG A 156 7.04 -9.76 33.18
N PHE A 157 7.56 -10.76 32.46
CA PHE A 157 6.95 -11.22 31.23
C PHE A 157 6.13 -12.46 31.57
N ASP A 158 4.82 -12.38 31.37
CA ASP A 158 3.97 -13.56 31.38
C ASP A 158 4.00 -14.13 29.97
N HIS A 159 4.41 -15.39 29.84
CA HIS A 159 4.20 -16.13 28.59
C HIS A 159 2.75 -16.62 28.60
N ALA A 160 1.98 -16.18 27.60
CA ALA A 160 0.65 -16.71 27.31
C ALA A 160 0.73 -18.13 26.73
#